data_AF-A0A922MCD9-F1
#
_entry.id   AF-A0A922MCD9-F1
#
_cell.length_a   1.000
_cell.length_b   1.000
_cell.length_c   1.000
_cell.angle_alpha   90.00
_cell.angle_beta   90.00
_cell.angle_gamma   90.00
#
_symmetry.space_group_name_H-M   'P 1'
#
loop_
_entity.id
_entity.type
_entity.pdbx_description
1 polymer ?
#
loop_
_entity_poly.entity_id
_entity_poly.type
_entity_poly.pdbx_seq_one_letter_code
_entity_poly.pdbx_strand_id
1 'polypeptide(L)'
;MSDLMNDKNKPVIMAGPVLIPPRHTRTLKLELPVEIPVDVAQCSVSLVNDEEKSVAVREVSVKKGDRCFCVWHCDCVCLSDDPRLLCREMAEARQSAAGLSNRDRIRHARSACYKDVVTLNIFIIFTGVIVALLLLGCVKAILGLIFSCIGLWGLDQMVQIPRKIDHYYEKSLKCRPVEYDQDGYPIHPDSKQRTVRMLSRSVEFILNVIFFVSVPCIIICDAIKEMISRCRNQCTQNPCCMTTSKSESKKCFSSQDMQMRPLLRSDRHMDSATHRELDDSCVDSEQDDTDYVLTQMQKSRESLSVCGVLYHAVINA
;
A
#
# COMPACT_ATOMS: atom_id res chain seq x y z
N MET A 1 36.61 -54.99 -15.54
CA MET A 1 36.21 -55.01 -14.12
C MET A 1 35.84 -53.59 -13.78
N SER A 2 34.54 -53.36 -13.65
CA SER A 2 33.94 -52.06 -13.42
C SER A 2 34.00 -51.77 -11.93
N ASP A 3 34.72 -50.72 -11.55
CA ASP A 3 34.77 -50.25 -10.17
C ASP A 3 33.42 -49.60 -9.81
N LEU A 4 32.61 -50.36 -9.09
CA LEU A 4 31.48 -49.89 -8.30
C LEU A 4 32.03 -49.00 -7.17
N MET A 5 32.21 -47.71 -7.46
CA MET A 5 32.45 -46.70 -6.44
C MET A 5 31.20 -46.55 -5.57
N ASN A 6 31.34 -47.02 -4.33
CA ASN A 6 30.36 -46.97 -3.26
C ASN A 6 30.14 -45.50 -2.85
N ASP A 7 29.02 -44.91 -3.29
CA ASP A 7 28.63 -43.50 -3.13
C ASP A 7 28.18 -43.11 -1.69
N LYS A 8 28.75 -43.77 -0.65
CA LYS A 8 28.20 -43.77 0.71
C LYS A 8 28.84 -42.83 1.74
N ASN A 9 29.86 -42.06 1.37
CA ASN A 9 30.52 -41.12 2.31
C ASN A 9 30.48 -39.67 1.80
N LYS A 10 29.30 -39.17 1.44
CA LYS A 10 29.10 -37.72 1.28
C LYS A 10 28.84 -37.12 2.67
N PRO A 11 29.57 -36.07 3.09
CA PRO A 11 29.30 -35.42 4.37
C PRO A 11 27.89 -34.83 4.36
N VAL A 12 27.02 -35.36 5.22
CA VAL A 12 25.65 -34.88 5.39
C VAL A 12 25.64 -33.86 6.52
N ILE A 13 25.16 -32.66 6.24
CA ILE A 13 25.00 -31.58 7.21
C ILE A 13 23.51 -31.39 7.43
N MET A 14 23.06 -31.54 8.68
CA MET A 14 21.65 -31.43 9.04
C MET A 14 21.43 -30.17 9.87
N ALA A 15 20.42 -29.37 9.51
CA ALA A 15 19.79 -28.47 10.46
C ALA A 15 18.99 -29.31 11.46
N GLY A 16 18.88 -28.84 12.71
CA GLY A 16 18.05 -29.51 13.72
C GLY A 16 16.58 -29.66 13.29
N PRO A 17 15.80 -30.53 13.95
CA PRO A 17 14.40 -30.74 13.61
C PRO A 17 13.60 -29.45 13.78
N VAL A 18 12.72 -29.16 12.81
CA VAL A 18 11.87 -27.96 12.81
C VAL A 18 10.43 -28.32 12.47
N LEU A 19 9.50 -27.88 13.31
CA LEU A 19 8.07 -27.96 13.03
C LEU A 19 7.63 -26.78 12.15
N ILE A 20 7.06 -27.08 10.98
CA ILE A 20 6.53 -26.10 10.04
C ILE A 20 5.01 -26.27 9.96
N PRO A 21 4.21 -25.33 10.51
CA PRO A 21 2.76 -25.39 10.38
C PRO A 21 2.31 -25.29 8.91
N PRO A 22 1.13 -25.82 8.56
CA PRO A 22 0.56 -25.66 7.22
C PRO A 22 0.51 -24.19 6.79
N ARG A 23 0.81 -23.91 5.51
CA ARG A 23 0.87 -22.56 4.93
C ARG A 23 1.84 -21.58 5.60
N HIS A 24 2.79 -22.07 6.41
CA HIS A 24 3.82 -21.25 7.03
C HIS A 24 5.19 -21.57 6.45
N THR A 25 6.06 -20.57 6.49
CA THR A 25 7.41 -20.66 5.96
C THR A 25 8.45 -20.49 7.05
N ARG A 26 9.54 -21.25 6.93
CA ARG A 26 10.69 -21.17 7.84
C ARG A 26 11.97 -20.99 7.04
N THR A 27 12.79 -20.04 7.50
CA THR A 27 14.12 -19.80 6.95
C THR A 27 15.14 -20.52 7.82
N LEU A 28 16.02 -21.29 7.18
CA LEU A 28 17.08 -22.06 7.85
C LEU A 28 18.43 -21.61 7.31
N LYS A 29 19.39 -21.41 8.21
CA LYS A 29 20.78 -21.11 7.86
C LYS A 29 21.59 -22.39 8.06
N LEU A 30 22.19 -22.87 6.98
CA LEU A 30 23.10 -24.02 7.00
C LEU A 30 24.54 -23.48 6.95
N GLU A 31 25.33 -23.84 7.94
CA GLU A 31 26.77 -23.57 7.93
C GLU A 31 27.46 -24.82 7.38
N LEU A 32 28.20 -24.66 6.29
CA LEU A 32 28.91 -25.75 5.64
C LEU A 32 30.28 -25.92 6.32
N PRO A 33 30.51 -26.97 7.13
CA PRO A 33 31.84 -27.30 7.63
C PRO A 33 32.65 -27.88 6.47
N VAL A 34 33.41 -27.04 5.76
CA VAL A 34 34.60 -27.34 4.94
C VAL A 34 34.93 -26.12 4.08
N GLU A 35 36.22 -25.84 3.88
CA GLU A 35 36.65 -25.00 2.75
C GLU A 35 36.32 -25.74 1.46
N ILE A 36 35.34 -25.26 0.70
CA ILE A 36 34.96 -25.87 -0.57
C ILE A 36 36.23 -26.00 -1.43
N PRO A 37 36.70 -27.23 -1.72
CA PRO A 37 38.02 -27.46 -2.31
C PRO A 37 38.10 -27.04 -3.78
N VAL A 38 36.95 -26.66 -4.35
CA VAL A 38 36.73 -26.30 -5.75
C VAL A 38 36.07 -24.93 -5.81
N ASP A 39 36.33 -24.17 -6.88
CA ASP A 39 35.72 -22.85 -7.06
C ASP A 39 34.20 -22.92 -7.19
N VAL A 40 33.66 -24.05 -7.67
CA VAL A 40 32.22 -24.34 -7.78
C VAL A 40 31.93 -25.74 -7.25
N ALA A 41 31.03 -25.84 -6.27
CA ALA A 41 30.49 -27.10 -5.77
C ALA A 41 29.01 -27.24 -6.12
N GLN A 42 28.60 -28.45 -6.51
CA GLN A 42 27.20 -28.83 -6.65
C GLN A 42 26.76 -29.54 -5.38
N CYS A 43 25.76 -28.95 -4.70
CA CYS A 43 25.19 -29.48 -3.47
C CYS A 43 23.73 -29.84 -3.71
N SER A 44 23.22 -30.84 -2.99
CA SER A 44 21.79 -31.15 -2.94
C SER A 44 21.26 -30.82 -1.55
N VAL A 45 20.25 -29.96 -1.49
CA VAL A 45 19.54 -29.63 -0.25
C VAL A 45 18.26 -30.47 -0.23
N SER A 46 18.16 -31.36 0.76
CA SER A 46 17.01 -32.25 0.93
C SER A 46 16.26 -31.90 2.20
N LEU A 47 14.95 -31.68 2.06
CA LEU A 47 14.01 -31.65 3.18
C LEU A 47 13.57 -33.07 3.48
N VAL A 48 13.78 -33.51 4.71
CA VAL A 48 13.37 -34.84 5.19
C VAL A 48 12.25 -34.72 6.21
N ASN A 49 11.35 -35.70 6.24
CA ASN A 49 10.34 -35.81 7.29
C ASN A 49 10.92 -36.48 8.56
N ASP A 50 10.05 -36.70 9.55
CA ASP A 50 10.33 -37.41 10.81
C ASP A 50 10.73 -38.88 10.61
N GLU A 51 10.37 -39.49 9.49
CA GLU A 51 10.79 -40.84 9.07
C GLU A 51 12.08 -40.84 8.22
N GLU A 52 12.83 -39.73 8.18
CA GLU A 52 14.05 -39.54 7.37
C GLU A 52 13.84 -39.69 5.84
N LYS A 53 12.59 -39.66 5.36
CA LYS A 53 12.25 -39.70 3.94
C LYS A 53 12.33 -38.32 3.33
N SER A 54 12.98 -38.20 2.17
CA SER A 54 13.04 -36.95 1.41
C SER A 54 11.65 -36.54 0.91
N VAL A 55 11.16 -35.39 1.36
CA VAL A 55 9.91 -34.77 0.93
C VAL A 55 10.14 -33.85 -0.28
N ALA A 56 11.26 -33.14 -0.27
CA ALA A 56 11.66 -32.25 -1.36
C ALA A 56 13.18 -32.20 -1.47
N VAL A 57 13.70 -32.08 -2.69
CA VAL A 57 15.13 -32.01 -2.99
C VAL A 57 15.40 -30.90 -3.99
N ARG A 58 16.45 -30.13 -3.75
CA ARG A 58 16.89 -29.07 -4.66
C ARG A 58 18.39 -29.12 -4.88
N GLU A 59 18.79 -29.18 -6.14
CA GLU A 59 20.18 -29.01 -6.56
C GLU A 59 20.55 -27.53 -6.52
N VAL A 60 21.70 -27.21 -5.93
CA VAL A 60 22.23 -25.85 -5.82
C VAL A 60 23.70 -25.83 -6.21
N SER A 61 24.11 -24.81 -6.96
CA SER A 61 25.52 -24.50 -7.21
C SER A 61 25.99 -23.46 -6.20
N VAL A 62 27.10 -23.76 -5.52
CA VAL A 62 27.75 -22.85 -4.57
C VAL A 62 29.13 -22.52 -5.12
N LYS A 63 29.41 -21.23 -5.31
CA LYS A 63 30.67 -20.74 -5.86
C LYS A 63 31.44 -19.95 -4.79
N LYS A 64 32.73 -20.24 -4.66
CA LYS A 64 33.58 -19.63 -3.62
C LYS A 64 33.68 -18.12 -3.87
N GLY A 65 33.38 -17.32 -2.84
CA GLY A 65 33.44 -15.85 -2.91
C GLY A 65 32.31 -15.19 -3.71
N ASP A 66 31.31 -15.95 -4.15
CA ASP A 66 30.16 -15.42 -4.91
C ASP A 66 28.86 -15.52 -4.10
N ARG A 67 27.83 -14.80 -4.54
CA ARG A 67 26.47 -14.91 -3.99
C ARG A 67 25.57 -15.57 -5.02
N CYS A 68 25.01 -16.70 -4.63
CA CYS A 68 24.09 -17.48 -5.46
C CYS A 68 22.67 -17.38 -4.91
N PHE A 69 21.70 -17.26 -5.80
CA PHE A 69 20.29 -17.08 -5.48
C PHE A 69 19.46 -18.17 -6.15
N CYS A 70 18.55 -18.77 -5.40
CA CYS A 70 17.61 -19.76 -5.89
C CYS A 70 16.18 -19.27 -5.62
N VAL A 71 15.39 -19.05 -6.67
CA VAL A 71 14.00 -18.56 -6.58
C VAL A 71 13.04 -19.68 -7.01
N TRP A 72 11.78 -19.66 -6.59
CA TRP A 72 10.79 -20.66 -7.01
C TRP A 72 10.75 -20.85 -8.53
N HIS A 73 10.64 -22.10 -8.97
CA HIS A 73 10.61 -22.51 -10.37
C HIS A 73 11.85 -22.11 -11.22
N CYS A 74 12.87 -21.48 -10.65
CA CYS A 74 14.07 -21.03 -11.36
C CYS A 74 15.32 -21.81 -10.95
N ASP A 75 16.23 -22.06 -11.89
CA ASP A 75 17.57 -22.55 -11.57
C ASP A 75 18.30 -21.57 -10.64
N CYS A 76 19.23 -22.09 -9.84
CA CYS A 76 20.07 -21.24 -9.00
C CYS A 76 21.10 -20.50 -9.85
N VAL A 77 21.25 -19.19 -9.63
CA VAL A 77 22.16 -18.33 -10.41
C VAL A 77 23.04 -17.53 -9.47
N CYS A 78 24.33 -17.46 -9.78
CA CYS A 78 25.30 -16.67 -9.03
C CYS A 78 25.57 -15.32 -9.70
N LEU A 79 25.90 -14.28 -8.91
CA LEU A 79 26.10 -12.92 -9.40
C LEU A 79 27.23 -12.82 -10.43
N SER A 80 28.29 -13.62 -10.29
CA SER A 80 29.38 -13.60 -11.26
C SER A 80 29.00 -14.24 -12.60
N ASP A 81 27.99 -15.11 -12.63
CA ASP A 81 27.54 -15.78 -13.86
C ASP A 81 26.49 -14.93 -14.61
N ASP A 82 25.57 -14.29 -13.89
CA ASP A 82 24.61 -13.33 -14.44
C ASP A 82 24.33 -12.19 -13.45
N PRO A 83 24.83 -10.96 -13.71
CA PRO A 83 24.62 -9.82 -12.81
C PRO A 83 23.16 -9.36 -12.75
N ARG A 84 22.31 -9.82 -13.68
CA ARG A 84 20.88 -9.53 -13.69
C ARG A 84 20.06 -10.59 -12.96
N LEU A 85 20.68 -11.69 -12.53
CA LEU A 85 20.04 -12.82 -11.84
C LEU A 85 18.77 -13.27 -12.57
N LEU A 86 18.85 -13.47 -13.88
CA LEU A 86 17.69 -13.85 -14.68
C LEU A 86 17.17 -15.22 -14.27
N CYS A 87 15.88 -15.30 -13.98
CA CYS A 87 15.20 -16.56 -13.72
C CYS A 87 15.17 -17.39 -15.02
N ARG A 88 15.90 -18.51 -15.03
CA ARG A 88 15.75 -19.57 -16.03
C ARG A 88 14.89 -20.66 -15.43
N GLU A 89 13.81 -21.01 -16.12
CA GLU A 89 12.86 -22.00 -15.61
C GLU A 89 13.52 -23.38 -15.46
N MET A 90 13.34 -24.00 -14.29
CA MET A 90 13.82 -25.35 -14.00
C MET A 90 13.04 -26.37 -14.84
N ALA A 91 13.70 -27.46 -15.24
CA ALA A 91 13.01 -28.60 -15.84
C ALA A 91 11.90 -29.14 -14.91
N GLU A 92 10.78 -29.61 -15.48
CA GLU A 92 9.60 -30.07 -14.75
C GLU A 92 9.92 -31.13 -13.67
N ALA A 93 10.80 -32.08 -14.00
CA ALA A 93 11.25 -33.10 -13.05
C ALA A 93 11.98 -32.51 -11.83
N ARG A 94 12.74 -31.43 -12.01
CA ARG A 94 13.41 -30.74 -10.89
C ARG A 94 12.43 -29.87 -10.09
N GLN A 95 11.40 -29.31 -10.74
CA GLN A 95 10.35 -28.58 -10.04
C GLN A 95 9.55 -29.51 -9.13
N SER A 96 9.13 -30.68 -9.64
CA SER A 96 8.41 -31.68 -8.85
C SER A 96 9.27 -32.25 -7.73
N ALA A 97 10.56 -32.53 -7.98
CA ALA A 97 11.51 -32.95 -6.95
C ALA A 97 11.65 -31.89 -5.84
N ALA A 98 11.59 -30.60 -6.17
CA ALA A 98 11.63 -29.50 -5.20
C ALA A 98 10.30 -29.30 -4.44
N GLY A 99 9.30 -30.17 -4.63
CA GLY A 99 7.98 -30.07 -4.00
C GLY A 99 7.11 -28.96 -4.59
N LEU A 100 7.40 -28.50 -5.81
CA LEU A 100 6.63 -27.45 -6.47
C LEU A 100 5.56 -28.06 -7.39
N SER A 101 4.33 -27.56 -7.30
CA SER A 101 3.23 -27.96 -8.16
C SER A 101 3.19 -27.14 -9.45
N ASN A 102 2.98 -27.81 -10.58
CA ASN A 102 2.78 -27.14 -11.88
C ASN A 102 1.49 -26.31 -11.95
N ARG A 103 0.55 -26.50 -11.02
CA ARG A 103 -0.72 -25.74 -10.99
C ARG A 103 -0.54 -24.30 -10.51
N ASP A 104 0.55 -23.98 -9.83
CA ASP A 104 0.82 -22.65 -9.25
C ASP A 104 1.59 -21.70 -10.18
N ARG A 105 1.73 -22.06 -11.46
CA ARG A 105 2.42 -21.29 -12.53
C ARG A 105 1.95 -19.84 -12.71
N ILE A 106 0.85 -19.43 -12.09
CA ILE A 106 0.25 -18.10 -12.26
C ILE A 106 1.03 -17.01 -11.52
N ARG A 107 1.92 -17.35 -10.57
CA ARG A 107 2.81 -16.35 -9.96
C ARG A 107 3.98 -16.07 -10.90
N HIS A 108 3.81 -15.07 -11.76
CA HIS A 108 4.91 -14.49 -12.53
C HIS A 108 6.13 -14.31 -11.63
N ALA A 109 7.24 -14.93 -12.02
CA ALA A 109 8.54 -14.75 -11.37
C ALA A 109 8.92 -13.27 -11.47
N ARG A 110 8.54 -12.48 -10.46
CA ARG A 110 9.01 -11.10 -10.34
C ARG A 110 10.52 -11.17 -10.17
N SER A 111 11.25 -10.47 -11.01
CA SER A 111 12.68 -10.25 -10.85
C SER A 111 12.92 -9.71 -9.45
N ALA A 112 13.44 -10.54 -8.55
CA ALA A 112 13.51 -10.25 -7.12
C ALA A 112 14.53 -9.15 -6.77
N CYS A 113 15.31 -8.64 -7.74
CA CYS A 113 16.48 -7.80 -7.46
C CYS A 113 16.58 -6.49 -8.24
N TYR A 114 15.60 -6.10 -9.06
CA TYR A 114 15.60 -4.76 -9.66
C TYR A 114 14.24 -4.08 -9.51
N LYS A 115 14.26 -2.79 -9.13
CA LYS A 115 13.09 -1.92 -9.27
C LYS A 115 12.61 -2.04 -10.70
N ASP A 116 11.39 -2.54 -10.85
CA ASP A 116 10.76 -2.83 -12.13
C ASP A 116 10.92 -1.60 -13.03
N VAL A 117 11.70 -1.74 -14.12
CA VAL A 117 11.96 -0.66 -15.09
C VAL A 117 10.63 -0.08 -15.58
N VAL A 118 9.59 -0.91 -15.60
CA VAL A 118 8.21 -0.54 -15.87
C VAL A 118 7.69 0.50 -14.89
N THR A 119 7.86 0.33 -13.57
CA THR A 119 7.40 1.31 -12.57
C THR A 119 8.12 2.64 -12.70
N LEU A 120 9.43 2.62 -12.98
CA LEU A 120 10.20 3.83 -13.21
C LEU A 120 9.73 4.55 -14.49
N ASN A 121 9.50 3.81 -15.57
CA ASN A 121 8.96 4.37 -16.81
C ASN A 121 7.57 4.99 -16.60
N ILE A 122 6.68 4.31 -15.87
CA ILE A 122 5.34 4.84 -15.55
C ILE A 122 5.47 6.15 -14.75
N PHE A 123 6.36 6.21 -13.76
CA PHE A 123 6.56 7.42 -12.97
C PHE A 123 7.09 8.59 -13.80
N ILE A 124 8.05 8.33 -14.70
CA ILE A 124 8.57 9.35 -15.63
C ILE A 124 7.47 9.85 -16.55
N ILE A 125 6.67 8.96 -17.14
CA ILE A 125 5.57 9.32 -18.03
C ILE A 125 4.55 10.18 -17.27
N PHE A 126 4.12 9.74 -16.09
CA PHE A 126 3.16 10.48 -15.27
C PHE A 126 3.67 11.87 -14.88
N THR A 127 4.92 11.96 -14.44
CA THR A 127 5.57 13.24 -14.11
C THR A 127 5.65 14.15 -15.34
N GLY A 128 6.03 13.59 -16.49
CA GLY A 128 6.10 14.33 -17.76
C GLY A 128 4.75 14.91 -18.19
N VAL A 129 3.66 14.13 -18.05
CA VAL A 129 2.29 14.59 -18.35
C VAL A 129 1.89 15.74 -17.42
N ILE A 130 2.11 15.63 -16.11
CA ILE A 130 1.79 16.71 -15.16
C ILE A 130 2.55 17.99 -15.50
N VAL A 131 3.86 17.89 -15.78
CA VAL A 131 4.68 19.04 -16.16
C VAL A 131 4.15 19.69 -17.43
N ALA A 132 3.81 18.91 -18.46
CA ALA A 132 3.23 19.44 -19.70
C ALA A 132 1.89 20.16 -19.47
N LEU A 133 1.00 19.62 -18.63
CA LEU A 133 -0.27 20.25 -18.29
C LEU A 133 -0.08 21.56 -17.50
N LEU A 134 0.88 21.60 -16.57
CA LEU A 134 1.23 22.83 -15.85
C LEU A 134 1.82 23.89 -16.78
N LEU A 135 2.62 23.50 -17.77
CA LEU A 135 3.13 24.45 -18.78
C LEU A 135 1.99 25.05 -19.62
N LEU A 136 1.01 24.24 -20.03
CA LEU A 136 -0.20 24.76 -20.69
C LEU A 136 -0.98 25.70 -19.78
N GLY A 137 -1.07 25.39 -18.49
CA GLY A 137 -1.67 26.25 -17.49
C GLY A 137 -0.93 27.59 -17.35
N CYS A 138 0.40 27.58 -17.34
CA CYS A 138 1.22 28.79 -17.34
C CYS A 138 0.97 29.64 -18.58
N VAL A 139 0.89 29.04 -19.78
CA VAL A 139 0.55 29.75 -21.01
C VAL A 139 -0.83 30.39 -20.90
N LYS A 140 -1.84 29.65 -20.42
CA LYS A 140 -3.18 30.18 -20.18
C LYS A 140 -3.18 31.31 -19.15
N ALA A 141 -2.42 31.18 -18.07
CA ALA A 141 -2.31 32.20 -17.04
C ALA A 141 -1.69 33.50 -17.58
N ILE A 142 -0.63 33.40 -18.39
CA ILE A 142 -0.01 34.56 -19.06
C ILE A 142 -0.99 35.20 -20.05
N LEU A 143 -1.68 34.42 -20.87
CA LEU A 143 -2.71 34.93 -21.77
C LEU A 143 -3.87 35.58 -21.00
N GLY A 144 -4.25 35.05 -19.84
CA GLY A 144 -5.26 35.62 -18.95
C GLY A 144 -4.87 36.99 -18.37
N LEU A 145 -3.58 37.21 -18.10
CA LEU A 145 -3.08 38.52 -17.67
C LEU A 145 -3.21 39.59 -18.77
N ILE A 146 -3.09 39.19 -20.03
CA ILE A 146 -3.23 40.09 -21.20
C ILE A 146 -4.70 40.27 -21.55
N PHE A 147 -5.46 39.18 -21.59
CA PHE A 147 -6.86 39.13 -22.01
C PHE A 147 -7.73 38.56 -20.89
N SER A 148 -8.45 39.44 -20.20
CA SER A 148 -9.30 39.05 -19.04
C SER A 148 -10.37 38.02 -19.41
N CYS A 149 -10.88 38.05 -20.66
CA CYS A 149 -11.82 37.04 -21.14
C CYS A 149 -11.22 35.63 -21.13
N ILE A 150 -9.94 35.47 -21.47
CA ILE A 150 -9.25 34.17 -21.49
C ILE A 150 -8.96 33.70 -20.06
N GLY A 151 -8.61 34.63 -19.17
CA GLY A 151 -8.32 34.34 -17.77
C GLY A 151 -9.53 33.80 -17.02
N LEU A 152 -10.72 34.34 -17.29
CA LEU A 152 -11.99 33.90 -16.69
C LEU A 152 -12.59 32.67 -17.37
N TRP A 153 -12.24 32.39 -18.63
CA TRP A 153 -12.83 31.29 -19.37
C TRP A 153 -12.53 29.93 -18.72
N GLY A 154 -13.61 29.22 -18.33
CA GLY A 154 -13.59 27.90 -17.71
C GLY A 154 -13.41 27.89 -16.19
N LEU A 155 -13.09 29.02 -15.56
CA LEU A 155 -12.90 29.07 -14.09
C LEU A 155 -14.20 28.82 -13.30
N ASP A 156 -15.34 29.03 -13.93
CA ASP A 156 -16.68 28.72 -13.42
C ASP A 156 -16.86 27.24 -13.07
N GLN A 157 -16.13 26.34 -13.72
CA GLN A 157 -16.15 24.91 -13.39
C GLN A 157 -15.36 24.57 -12.12
N MET A 158 -14.34 25.38 -11.78
CA MET A 158 -13.45 25.13 -10.64
C MET A 158 -13.88 25.85 -9.37
N VAL A 159 -14.50 27.03 -9.51
CA VAL A 159 -14.90 27.88 -8.39
C VAL A 159 -16.41 27.99 -8.39
N GLN A 160 -17.03 27.65 -7.25
CA GLN A 160 -18.45 27.89 -7.05
C GLN A 160 -18.72 29.41 -7.05
N ILE A 161 -19.46 29.87 -8.04
CA ILE A 161 -19.95 31.25 -8.17
C ILE A 161 -21.45 31.21 -7.89
N PRO A 162 -22.02 32.12 -7.05
CA PRO A 162 -21.39 33.31 -6.47
C PRO A 162 -20.61 33.04 -5.15
N ARG A 163 -19.42 33.64 -5.04
CA ARG A 163 -18.57 33.59 -3.83
C ARG A 163 -18.61 34.94 -3.12
N LYS A 164 -18.77 34.92 -1.79
CA LYS A 164 -18.64 36.13 -0.96
C LYS A 164 -17.17 36.56 -0.92
N ILE A 165 -16.93 37.83 -1.22
CA ILE A 165 -15.63 38.50 -1.12
C ILE A 165 -15.63 39.45 0.08
N ASP A 166 -14.52 39.49 0.82
CA ASP A 166 -14.43 40.32 2.04
C ASP A 166 -14.21 41.81 1.70
N HIS A 167 -13.59 42.09 0.55
CA HIS A 167 -13.30 43.44 0.07
C HIS A 167 -13.19 43.45 -1.46
N TYR A 168 -13.39 44.62 -2.07
CA TYR A 168 -13.15 44.82 -3.50
C TYR A 168 -11.66 44.72 -3.84
N TYR A 169 -11.33 44.05 -4.94
CA TYR A 169 -9.95 43.91 -5.41
C TYR A 169 -9.46 45.15 -6.19
N GLU A 170 -10.38 46.00 -6.64
CA GLU A 170 -10.08 47.28 -7.29
C GLU A 170 -9.53 48.29 -6.28
N LYS A 171 -8.40 48.93 -6.62
CA LYS A 171 -7.75 49.92 -5.74
C LYS A 171 -8.67 51.07 -5.35
N SER A 172 -9.58 51.49 -6.24
CA SER A 172 -10.54 52.58 -6.00
C SER A 172 -11.64 52.23 -5.00
N LEU A 173 -11.95 50.94 -4.82
CA LEU A 173 -13.06 50.47 -4.00
C LEU A 173 -12.62 49.77 -2.71
N LYS A 174 -11.30 49.59 -2.51
CA LYS A 174 -10.74 48.78 -1.41
C LYS A 174 -11.20 49.19 0.00
N CYS A 175 -11.52 50.47 0.22
CA CYS A 175 -11.97 50.99 1.52
C CYS A 175 -13.50 51.05 1.68
N ARG A 176 -14.25 50.54 0.70
CA ARG A 176 -15.72 50.56 0.72
C ARG A 176 -16.27 49.18 1.11
N PRO A 177 -17.41 49.12 1.83
CA PRO A 177 -18.05 47.85 2.14
C PRO A 177 -18.54 47.18 0.85
N VAL A 178 -18.37 45.86 0.77
CA VAL A 178 -18.83 45.08 -0.38
C VAL A 178 -20.35 44.99 -0.36
N GLU A 179 -20.97 45.49 -1.42
CA GLU A 179 -22.40 45.33 -1.66
C GLU A 179 -22.68 44.17 -2.61
N TYR A 180 -23.79 43.49 -2.36
CA TYR A 180 -24.25 42.35 -3.12
C TYR A 180 -25.63 42.62 -3.71
N ASP A 181 -25.91 42.04 -4.87
CA ASP A 181 -27.26 42.02 -5.42
C ASP A 181 -28.12 40.89 -4.82
N GLN A 182 -29.35 40.77 -5.32
CA GLN A 182 -30.34 39.77 -4.88
C GLN A 182 -29.88 38.32 -5.15
N ASP A 183 -29.02 38.13 -6.14
CA ASP A 183 -28.47 36.82 -6.52
C ASP A 183 -27.16 36.50 -5.76
N GLY A 184 -26.68 37.41 -4.92
CA GLY A 184 -25.46 37.25 -4.13
C GLY A 184 -24.16 37.57 -4.89
N TYR A 185 -24.23 38.24 -6.03
CA TYR A 185 -23.04 38.72 -6.75
C TYR A 185 -22.59 40.07 -6.18
N PRO A 186 -21.28 40.30 -5.98
CA PRO A 186 -20.78 41.61 -5.64
C PRO A 186 -21.06 42.59 -6.79
N ILE A 187 -21.54 43.78 -6.44
CA ILE A 187 -21.86 44.86 -7.37
C ILE A 187 -21.06 46.11 -7.03
N HIS A 188 -20.87 46.99 -8.00
CA HIS A 188 -20.22 48.27 -7.76
C HIS A 188 -21.13 49.17 -6.90
N PRO A 189 -20.63 49.82 -5.82
CA PRO A 189 -21.48 50.54 -4.87
C PRO A 189 -22.21 51.74 -5.50
N ASP A 190 -21.56 52.44 -6.43
CA ASP A 190 -22.14 53.63 -7.07
C ASP A 190 -23.08 53.30 -8.25
N SER A 191 -22.66 52.42 -9.18
CA SER A 191 -23.44 52.11 -10.38
C SER A 191 -24.43 50.95 -10.23
N LYS A 192 -24.31 50.18 -9.14
CA LYS A 192 -25.05 48.92 -8.89
C LYS A 192 -24.90 47.87 -10.00
N GLN A 193 -23.85 47.94 -10.82
CA GLN A 193 -23.58 46.98 -11.89
C GLN A 193 -22.58 45.88 -11.45
N ARG A 194 -22.68 44.69 -12.05
CA ARG A 194 -21.76 43.55 -11.85
C ARG A 194 -20.42 43.73 -12.59
N THR A 195 -19.77 44.87 -12.41
CA THR A 195 -18.50 45.21 -13.08
C THR A 195 -17.26 44.92 -12.22
N VAL A 196 -17.47 44.53 -10.97
CA VAL A 196 -16.40 44.26 -10.00
C VAL A 196 -15.83 42.85 -10.17
N ARG A 197 -14.53 42.71 -9.92
CA ARG A 197 -13.82 41.44 -10.04
C ARG A 197 -14.19 40.51 -8.90
N MET A 198 -14.52 39.26 -9.26
CA MET A 198 -14.86 38.20 -8.31
C MET A 198 -13.63 37.57 -7.66
N LEU A 199 -12.48 37.60 -8.35
CA LEU A 199 -11.25 36.95 -7.94
C LEU A 199 -10.09 37.96 -7.97
N SER A 200 -9.15 37.80 -7.03
CA SER A 200 -7.90 38.55 -7.08
C SER A 200 -7.06 38.08 -8.27
N ARG A 201 -6.23 38.98 -8.84
CA ARG A 201 -5.33 38.62 -9.95
C ARG A 201 -4.40 37.46 -9.60
N SER A 202 -3.95 37.38 -8.36
CA SER A 202 -3.07 36.29 -7.90
C SER A 202 -3.83 34.95 -7.88
N VAL A 203 -5.08 34.94 -7.41
CA VAL A 203 -5.91 33.73 -7.39
C VAL A 203 -6.28 33.31 -8.81
N GLU A 204 -6.67 34.26 -9.67
CA GLU A 204 -6.94 34.01 -11.08
C GLU A 204 -5.71 33.40 -11.79
N PHE A 205 -4.52 33.94 -11.52
CA PHE A 205 -3.27 33.39 -12.06
C PHE A 205 -3.03 31.96 -11.60
N ILE A 206 -3.10 31.69 -10.29
CA ILE A 206 -2.88 30.36 -9.72
C ILE A 206 -3.90 29.35 -10.28
N LEU A 207 -5.18 29.71 -10.34
CA LEU A 207 -6.23 28.85 -10.86
C LEU A 207 -6.00 28.52 -12.35
N ASN A 208 -5.58 29.48 -13.15
CA ASN A 208 -5.24 29.23 -14.55
C ASN A 208 -4.00 28.33 -14.71
N VAL A 209 -3.01 28.41 -13.82
CA VAL A 209 -1.83 27.51 -13.82
C VAL A 209 -2.23 26.06 -13.55
N ILE A 210 -3.11 25.83 -12.58
CA ILE A 210 -3.55 24.46 -12.23
C ILE A 210 -4.73 23.97 -13.05
N PHE A 211 -5.33 24.82 -13.89
CA PHE A 211 -6.57 24.56 -14.62
C PHE A 211 -6.58 23.22 -15.35
N PHE A 212 -5.55 22.96 -16.16
CA PHE A 212 -5.46 21.75 -16.98
C PHE A 212 -5.20 20.47 -16.18
N VAL A 213 -4.78 20.58 -14.92
CA VAL A 213 -4.65 19.44 -14.00
C VAL A 213 -5.96 19.26 -13.24
N SER A 214 -6.51 20.33 -12.68
CA SER A 214 -7.67 20.27 -11.80
C SER A 214 -8.97 19.92 -12.52
N VAL A 215 -9.22 20.45 -13.73
CA VAL A 215 -10.50 20.20 -14.45
C VAL A 215 -10.68 18.71 -14.78
N PRO A 216 -9.70 18.01 -15.39
CA PRO A 216 -9.81 16.57 -15.59
C PRO A 216 -10.00 15.80 -14.28
N CYS A 217 -9.31 16.20 -13.19
CA CYS A 217 -9.50 15.58 -11.89
C CYS A 217 -10.94 15.75 -11.36
N ILE A 218 -11.53 16.94 -11.47
CA ILE A 218 -12.91 17.19 -11.05
C ILE A 218 -13.88 16.32 -11.87
N ILE A 219 -13.73 16.29 -13.20
CA ILE A 219 -14.57 15.48 -14.11
C ILE A 219 -14.47 14.00 -13.75
N ILE A 220 -13.26 13.48 -13.52
CA ILE A 220 -13.03 12.09 -13.13
C ILE A 220 -13.64 11.81 -11.75
N CYS A 221 -13.43 12.70 -10.77
CA CYS A 221 -14.00 12.54 -9.43
C CYS A 221 -15.53 12.51 -9.46
N ASP A 222 -16.16 13.36 -10.27
CA ASP A 222 -17.61 13.40 -10.39
C ASP A 222 -18.15 12.17 -11.15
N ALA A 223 -17.45 11.71 -12.19
CA ALA A 223 -17.77 10.44 -12.85
C ALA A 223 -17.67 9.25 -11.88
N ILE A 224 -16.64 9.21 -11.03
CA ILE A 224 -16.48 8.16 -10.00
C ILE A 224 -17.62 8.23 -8.96
N LYS A 225 -17.96 9.43 -8.46
CA LYS A 225 -19.10 9.60 -7.54
C LYS A 225 -20.41 9.11 -8.16
N GLU A 226 -20.63 9.41 -9.44
CA GLU A 226 -21.82 8.98 -10.17
C GLU A 226 -21.85 7.46 -10.39
N MET A 227 -20.71 6.81 -10.64
CA MET A 227 -20.64 5.35 -10.67
C MET A 227 -20.96 4.74 -9.29
N ILE A 228 -20.39 5.29 -8.22
CA ILE A 228 -20.62 4.82 -6.85
C ILE A 228 -22.10 4.99 -6.46
N SER A 229 -22.72 6.12 -6.81
CA SER A 229 -24.14 6.38 -6.51
C SER A 229 -25.04 5.36 -7.21
N ARG A 230 -24.76 5.02 -8.47
CA ARG A 230 -25.48 3.99 -9.23
C ARG A 230 -25.31 2.59 -8.64
N CYS A 231 -24.08 2.21 -8.27
CA CYS A 231 -23.83 0.93 -7.61
C CYS A 231 -24.58 0.84 -6.26
N ARG A 232 -24.58 1.92 -5.47
CA ARG A 232 -25.31 1.95 -4.19
C ARG A 232 -26.81 1.80 -4.38
N ASN A 233 -27.39 2.48 -5.37
CA ASN A 233 -28.82 2.44 -5.64
C ASN A 233 -29.28 1.09 -6.20
N GLN A 234 -28.44 0.39 -6.96
CA GLN A 234 -28.74 -0.98 -7.44
C GLN A 234 -28.79 -2.01 -6.31
N CYS A 235 -27.98 -1.87 -5.25
CA CYS A 235 -28.07 -2.72 -4.06
C CYS A 235 -29.37 -2.50 -3.28
N THR A 236 -29.93 -1.28 -3.28
CA THR A 236 -31.19 -0.97 -2.58
C THR A 236 -32.44 -1.36 -3.37
N GLN A 237 -32.33 -1.55 -4.69
CA GLN A 237 -33.45 -1.87 -5.59
C GLN A 237 -33.56 -3.35 -5.99
N ASN A 238 -32.85 -4.26 -5.31
CA ASN A 238 -33.13 -5.70 -5.41
C ASN A 238 -33.99 -6.17 -4.22
N PRO A 239 -35.33 -5.97 -4.23
CA PRO A 239 -36.21 -6.73 -3.35
C PRO A 239 -36.44 -8.11 -3.99
N CYS A 240 -35.52 -9.05 -3.75
CA CYS A 240 -35.77 -10.47 -4.01
C CYS A 240 -35.28 -11.33 -2.85
N CYS A 241 -36.21 -11.55 -1.92
CA CYS A 241 -36.50 -12.80 -1.23
C CYS A 241 -35.36 -13.60 -0.59
N MET A 242 -35.28 -13.57 0.75
CA MET A 242 -35.64 -14.78 1.51
C MET A 242 -36.62 -14.43 2.62
N THR A 243 -37.81 -15.00 2.50
CA THR A 243 -38.80 -15.13 3.56
C THR A 243 -38.26 -16.00 4.71
N THR A 244 -38.65 -15.57 5.91
CA THR A 244 -38.84 -16.37 7.14
C THR A 244 -37.63 -17.03 7.80
N SER A 245 -37.09 -16.36 8.82
CA SER A 245 -37.19 -16.88 10.18
C SER A 245 -37.19 -15.74 11.19
N LYS A 246 -38.15 -15.78 12.12
CA LYS A 246 -38.19 -14.90 13.29
C LYS A 246 -36.99 -15.25 14.18
N SER A 247 -36.11 -14.29 14.44
CA SER A 247 -35.49 -14.18 15.76
C SER A 247 -35.30 -12.72 16.11
N GLU A 248 -36.13 -12.25 17.04
CA GLU A 248 -35.85 -11.06 17.83
C GLU A 248 -34.52 -11.25 18.56
N SER A 249 -33.57 -10.33 18.38
CA SER A 249 -32.95 -9.66 19.51
C SER A 249 -31.97 -8.57 19.07
N LYS A 250 -32.31 -7.35 19.50
CA LYS A 250 -31.41 -6.33 20.05
C LYS A 250 -30.46 -5.60 19.08
N LYS A 251 -31.03 -4.49 18.62
CA LYS A 251 -30.45 -3.19 18.26
C LYS A 251 -29.10 -2.85 18.93
N CYS A 252 -28.22 -2.33 18.06
CA CYS A 252 -27.40 -1.11 18.16
C CYS A 252 -26.33 -1.00 19.26
N PHE A 253 -25.13 -0.53 18.90
CA PHE A 253 -24.72 0.84 19.22
C PHE A 253 -23.63 1.36 18.26
N SER A 254 -23.99 2.47 17.61
CA SER A 254 -23.16 3.39 16.85
C SER A 254 -22.77 4.53 17.80
N SER A 255 -21.49 4.84 17.88
CA SER A 255 -20.96 5.97 18.65
C SER A 255 -21.14 7.26 17.86
N GLN A 256 -21.91 8.22 18.38
CA GLN A 256 -21.46 9.60 18.58
C GLN A 256 -22.56 10.49 19.17
N ASP A 257 -22.11 11.29 20.15
CA ASP A 257 -22.54 12.64 20.51
C ASP A 257 -23.98 12.90 20.95
N MET A 258 -24.13 13.29 22.23
CA MET A 258 -24.35 14.71 22.56
C MET A 258 -24.40 14.99 24.08
N GLN A 259 -23.57 15.96 24.46
CA GLN A 259 -23.85 17.13 25.33
C GLN A 259 -24.59 17.02 26.68
N MET A 260 -23.92 17.65 27.66
CA MET A 260 -24.40 18.03 29.00
C MET A 260 -25.74 18.80 29.02
N ARG A 261 -26.59 18.55 30.03
CA ARG A 261 -26.73 19.37 31.26
C ARG A 261 -27.80 18.80 32.22
N PRO A 262 -27.72 19.15 33.52
CA PRO A 262 -28.32 18.38 34.63
C PRO A 262 -29.70 18.93 35.00
N LEU A 263 -30.50 18.17 35.78
CA LEU A 263 -31.38 18.68 36.83
C LEU A 263 -32.08 17.53 37.59
N LEU A 264 -31.85 17.53 38.91
CA LEU A 264 -32.78 17.22 40.00
C LEU A 264 -33.46 15.82 40.13
N ARG A 265 -33.05 15.15 41.23
CA ARG A 265 -33.90 14.81 42.40
C ARG A 265 -35.04 13.80 42.18
N SER A 266 -34.91 12.60 42.75
CA SER A 266 -35.77 12.12 43.86
C SER A 266 -35.53 10.62 44.17
N ASP A 267 -34.83 10.38 45.28
CA ASP A 267 -35.19 9.52 46.43
C ASP A 267 -35.86 8.12 46.29
N ARG A 268 -35.19 7.16 46.97
CA ARG A 268 -35.67 5.92 47.66
C ARG A 268 -35.87 4.66 46.79
N HIS A 269 -35.53 3.43 47.19
CA HIS A 269 -35.00 2.83 48.43
C HIS A 269 -34.54 1.38 48.12
N MET A 270 -33.54 0.87 48.88
CA MET A 270 -33.25 -0.51 49.36
C MET A 270 -33.31 -1.72 48.38
N ASP A 271 -32.45 -2.74 48.41
CA ASP A 271 -31.47 -3.20 49.39
C ASP A 271 -30.55 -4.29 48.81
N SER A 272 -29.45 -4.54 49.55
CA SER A 272 -28.61 -5.75 49.64
C SER A 272 -27.35 -5.93 48.78
N ALA A 273 -26.26 -6.03 49.54
CA ALA A 273 -24.87 -6.35 49.24
C ALA A 273 -24.71 -7.66 48.43
N THR A 274 -23.63 -7.89 47.68
CA THR A 274 -22.28 -8.17 48.21
C THR A 274 -21.28 -8.29 47.03
N HIS A 275 -20.00 -8.13 47.34
CA HIS A 275 -18.78 -8.38 46.54
C HIS A 275 -18.18 -7.22 45.73
N ARG A 276 -17.21 -6.58 46.40
CA ARG A 276 -16.04 -5.93 45.80
C ARG A 276 -15.15 -7.01 45.16
N GLU A 277 -14.71 -6.78 43.93
CA GLU A 277 -13.33 -7.02 43.48
C GLU A 277 -13.04 -6.04 42.33
N LEU A 278 -11.86 -5.43 42.42
CA LEU A 278 -11.42 -4.26 41.68
C LEU A 278 -10.98 -4.63 40.26
N ASP A 279 -11.38 -3.81 39.30
CA ASP A 279 -10.73 -3.59 38.00
C ASP A 279 -9.23 -3.31 38.15
N ASP A 280 -8.38 -4.09 37.45
CA ASP A 280 -7.04 -3.64 37.03
C ASP A 280 -6.49 -4.48 35.85
N SER A 281 -7.19 -4.50 34.70
CA SER A 281 -6.77 -5.31 33.54
C SER A 281 -6.57 -4.53 32.25
N CYS A 282 -6.43 -3.21 32.29
CA CYS A 282 -6.36 -2.38 31.09
C CYS A 282 -5.05 -1.61 30.91
N VAL A 283 -4.05 -1.80 31.78
CA VAL A 283 -2.78 -1.04 31.72
C VAL A 283 -1.61 -1.87 31.11
N ASP A 284 -1.71 -3.20 31.05
CA ASP A 284 -0.58 -4.04 30.59
C ASP A 284 -0.47 -4.21 29.05
N SER A 285 -1.54 -3.92 28.28
CA SER A 285 -1.52 -4.21 26.84
C SER A 285 -0.61 -3.28 26.03
N GLU A 286 -0.44 -2.01 26.44
CA GLU A 286 0.40 -1.06 25.69
C GLU A 286 1.90 -1.19 26.04
N GLN A 287 2.20 -1.70 27.23
CA GLN A 287 3.56 -1.91 27.70
C GLN A 287 4.21 -3.10 26.98
N ASP A 288 3.48 -4.21 26.82
CA ASP A 288 3.94 -5.40 26.10
C ASP A 288 4.17 -5.13 24.59
N ASP A 289 3.33 -4.29 23.97
CA ASP A 289 3.49 -3.91 22.57
C ASP A 289 4.75 -3.05 22.36
N THR A 290 5.07 -2.19 23.33
CA THR A 290 6.27 -1.34 23.27
C THR A 290 7.55 -2.17 23.42
N ASP A 291 7.57 -3.12 24.36
CA ASP A 291 8.69 -4.02 24.55
C ASP A 291 8.88 -4.97 23.37
N TYR A 292 7.79 -5.44 22.75
CA TYR A 292 7.86 -6.22 21.52
C TYR A 292 8.52 -5.44 20.37
N VAL A 293 8.14 -4.18 20.15
CA VAL A 293 8.72 -3.34 19.09
C VAL A 293 10.20 -3.05 19.34
N LEU A 294 10.59 -2.73 20.58
CA LEU A 294 11.99 -2.48 20.95
C LEU A 294 12.84 -3.74 20.76
N THR A 295 12.32 -4.91 21.12
CA THR A 295 13.02 -6.20 20.94
C THR A 295 13.20 -6.55 19.45
N GLN A 296 12.22 -6.24 18.60
CA GLN A 296 12.32 -6.44 17.14
C GLN A 296 13.29 -5.45 16.48
N MET A 297 13.31 -4.19 16.93
CA MET A 297 14.27 -3.18 16.47
C MET A 297 15.71 -3.57 16.83
N GLN A 298 15.94 -4.12 18.03
CA GLN A 298 17.26 -4.56 18.46
C GLN A 298 17.74 -5.80 17.68
N LYS A 299 16.85 -6.79 17.45
CA LYS A 299 17.15 -7.94 16.58
C LYS A 299 17.44 -7.54 15.13
N SER A 300 16.76 -6.51 14.61
CA SER A 300 17.04 -5.96 13.27
C SER A 300 18.41 -5.27 13.19
N ARG A 301 18.92 -4.75 14.31
CA ARG A 301 20.23 -4.08 14.36
C ARG A 301 21.38 -5.08 14.47
N GLU A 302 21.16 -6.20 15.16
CA GLU A 302 22.12 -7.30 15.25
C GLU A 302 22.24 -8.08 13.93
N SER A 303 21.13 -8.25 13.19
CA SER A 303 21.12 -8.94 11.89
C SER A 303 21.84 -8.19 10.77
N LEU A 304 22.04 -6.87 10.91
CA LEU A 304 22.81 -6.04 9.98
C LEU A 304 24.34 -6.18 10.14
N SER A 305 24.81 -6.79 11.23
CA SER A 305 26.25 -6.87 11.55
C SER A 305 26.95 -8.17 11.13
N VAL A 306 26.22 -9.18 10.63
CA VAL A 306 26.79 -10.49 10.31
C VAL A 306 26.43 -10.91 8.89
N CYS A 307 27.43 -10.93 8.01
CA CYS A 307 27.30 -11.36 6.63
C CYS A 307 27.14 -12.89 6.56
N GLY A 308 25.89 -13.36 6.53
CA GLY A 308 25.55 -14.77 6.32
C GLY A 308 24.92 -15.01 4.95
N VAL A 309 25.28 -16.11 4.30
CA VAL A 309 24.57 -16.58 3.09
C VAL A 309 23.13 -16.93 3.49
N LEU A 310 22.17 -16.21 2.91
CA LEU A 310 20.75 -16.31 3.25
C LEU A 310 20.04 -17.20 2.22
N TYR A 311 19.65 -18.42 2.62
CA TYR A 311 18.78 -19.27 1.82
C TYR A 311 17.32 -19.11 2.27
N HIS A 312 16.47 -18.56 1.40
CA HIS A 312 15.02 -18.54 1.62
C HIS A 312 14.37 -19.80 1.03
N ALA A 313 14.07 -20.78 1.88
CA ALA A 313 13.17 -21.87 1.54
C ALA A 313 11.76 -21.49 2.03
N VAL A 314 10.84 -21.26 1.11
CA VAL A 314 9.43 -20.96 1.40
C VAL A 314 8.61 -22.18 0.99
N ILE A 315 8.18 -22.96 1.96
CA ILE A 315 7.38 -24.18 1.78
C ILE A 315 5.93 -23.84 2.14
N ASN A 316 5.00 -24.15 1.26
CA ASN A 316 3.57 -24.24 1.60
C ASN A 316 3.21 -25.72 1.62
N ALA A 317 2.95 -26.24 2.81
CA ALA A 317 2.15 -27.45 3.00
C ALA A 317 0.67 -27.08 3.01
#